data_AF-A0A373NQQ4-F1
#
_entry.id   AF-A0A373NQQ4-F1
#
_cell.length_a   1.000
_cell.length_b   1.000
_cell.length_c   1.000
_cell.angle_alpha   90.00
_cell.angle_beta   90.00
_cell.angle_gamma   90.00
#
_symmetry.space_group_name_H-M   'P 1'
#
loop_
_entity.id
_entity.type
_entity.pdbx_description
1 polymer ?
#
loop_
_entity_poly.entity_id
_entity_poly.type
_entity_poly.pdbx_seq_one_letter_code
_entity_poly.pdbx_strand_id
1 'polypeptide(L)'
;MKKSWRKTITAVCMGTMLFSGNVYGADSSQDLMAYTDNVLSDGSLIYYFEEVAITLPADWQGKFEIVTTDNSAAFYHKASHEKWQEKYGEDGGKLFTLSCTINHDFSELPDFTYIGFSEDSVMNYFMIFPTDFQAYTEDEAVAAEFQQMNAEIDFVKQNAYMLSEGAPVGVPASGSSADIGAATTVPGIPGGNGSSDTSDFQESQAGYTGSWVQVRGKFELYLPSDWESVDLDEEDQANDIYFAAMSSDQNAILVAMSMNLTDGYTQEEIDAELAEGNYSSLFEVAQDAMAQQGYTVEKTETINDIPCAFFSNEDDYGIVFMDQSDSVMEVVYLTGGDVRNNDTVQAMLHSVRWAG
;
A
#
# COMPACT_ATOMS: atom_id res chain seq x y z
N MET A 1 -29.60 -13.17 5.33
CA MET A 1 -28.87 -11.98 4.85
C MET A 1 -28.15 -12.40 3.60
N LYS A 2 -28.37 -11.74 2.45
CA LYS A 2 -27.59 -12.02 1.23
C LYS A 2 -26.17 -11.51 1.47
N LYS A 3 -25.17 -12.39 1.41
CA LYS A 3 -23.76 -12.04 1.47
C LYS A 3 -23.46 -11.34 0.14
N SER A 4 -23.19 -10.03 0.15
CA SER A 4 -22.94 -9.29 -1.10
C SER A 4 -21.54 -9.65 -1.58
N TRP A 5 -21.45 -10.26 -2.77
CA TRP A 5 -20.19 -10.74 -3.33
C TRP A 5 -19.24 -9.59 -3.63
N ARG A 6 -19.76 -8.46 -4.15
CA ARG A 6 -19.00 -7.21 -4.29
C ARG A 6 -18.34 -6.79 -2.98
N LYS A 7 -19.08 -6.71 -1.87
CA LYS A 7 -18.48 -6.32 -0.58
C LYS A 7 -17.45 -7.32 -0.05
N THR A 8 -17.52 -8.58 -0.46
CA THR A 8 -16.60 -9.63 -0.02
C THR A 8 -15.36 -9.67 -0.91
N ILE A 9 -15.49 -9.57 -2.24
CA ILE A 9 -14.35 -9.38 -3.16
C ILE A 9 -13.67 -8.06 -2.85
N THR A 10 -14.39 -6.95 -2.74
CA THR A 10 -13.75 -5.67 -2.43
C THR A 10 -13.11 -5.71 -1.04
N ALA A 11 -13.64 -6.43 -0.05
CA ALA A 11 -12.99 -6.56 1.26
C ALA A 11 -11.80 -7.53 1.28
N VAL A 12 -11.84 -8.63 0.53
CA VAL A 12 -10.74 -9.59 0.40
C VAL A 12 -9.63 -8.99 -0.45
N CYS A 13 -9.96 -8.38 -1.60
CA CYS A 13 -9.02 -7.60 -2.38
C CYS A 13 -8.46 -6.43 -1.57
N MET A 14 -9.29 -5.62 -0.88
CA MET A 14 -8.78 -4.49 -0.07
C MET A 14 -7.84 -5.01 1.02
N GLY A 15 -8.14 -6.17 1.60
CA GLY A 15 -7.28 -6.84 2.58
C GLY A 15 -6.01 -7.46 2.02
N THR A 16 -5.90 -7.74 0.71
CA THR A 16 -4.69 -8.33 0.10
C THR A 16 -3.89 -7.37 -0.77
N MET A 17 -4.47 -6.25 -1.24
CA MET A 17 -3.80 -5.26 -2.11
C MET A 17 -3.54 -3.90 -1.43
N LEU A 18 -4.14 -3.61 -0.27
CA LEU A 18 -3.70 -2.48 0.57
C LEU A 18 -2.40 -2.80 1.34
N PHE A 19 -1.79 -3.94 1.05
CA PHE A 19 -0.49 -4.35 1.57
C PHE A 19 0.45 -4.59 0.39
N SER A 20 1.01 -3.51 -0.17
CA SER A 20 2.41 -3.55 -0.57
C SER A 20 3.26 -3.60 0.72
N GLY A 21 3.12 -4.71 1.46
CA GLY A 21 4.05 -5.10 2.50
C GLY A 21 5.40 -5.35 1.84
N ASN A 22 6.45 -4.93 2.53
CA ASN A 22 7.82 -5.03 2.07
C ASN A 22 8.17 -6.49 1.75
N VAL A 23 8.25 -6.84 0.46
CA VAL A 23 8.89 -8.07 0.04
C VAL A 23 10.40 -7.87 0.24
N TYR A 24 10.95 -8.61 1.19
CA TYR A 24 12.22 -8.37 1.90
C TYR A 24 13.49 -8.16 1.08
N GLY A 25 14.42 -7.38 1.66
CA GLY A 25 15.78 -7.19 1.15
C GLY A 25 16.87 -6.65 2.09
N ALA A 26 16.79 -6.70 3.43
CA ALA A 26 17.97 -6.62 4.33
C ALA A 26 17.60 -6.97 5.78
N ASP A 27 18.52 -7.59 6.51
CA ASP A 27 18.42 -7.87 7.95
C ASP A 27 18.29 -6.56 8.76
N SER A 28 17.05 -6.10 8.99
CA SER A 28 16.69 -5.14 10.05
C SER A 28 15.19 -5.20 10.32
N SER A 29 14.76 -5.98 11.31
CA SER A 29 13.44 -5.85 11.93
C SER A 29 13.37 -4.53 12.75
N GLN A 30 13.51 -3.38 12.09
CA GLN A 30 13.18 -2.10 12.70
C GLN A 30 11.68 -1.91 12.52
N ASP A 31 10.93 -2.26 13.56
CA ASP A 31 9.58 -1.74 13.74
C ASP A 31 9.71 -0.22 13.87
N LEU A 32 9.58 0.51 12.75
CA LEU A 32 9.77 1.97 12.69
C LEU A 32 8.79 2.70 13.61
N MET A 33 7.67 2.06 13.91
CA MET A 33 6.62 2.56 14.80
C MET A 33 6.73 2.03 16.22
N ALA A 34 7.70 1.16 16.52
CA ALA A 34 8.07 0.89 17.90
C ALA A 34 8.48 2.20 18.56
N TYR A 35 8.01 2.40 19.78
CA TYR A 35 8.28 3.65 20.49
C TYR A 35 8.67 3.41 21.94
N THR A 36 9.40 4.39 22.46
CA THR A 36 9.60 4.57 23.89
C THR A 36 9.04 5.93 24.31
N ASP A 37 8.46 6.01 25.50
CA ASP A 37 7.89 7.25 26.01
C ASP A 37 8.69 7.82 27.19
N ASN A 38 8.57 9.13 27.39
CA ASN A 38 9.10 9.83 28.54
C ASN A 38 8.21 11.03 28.91
N VAL A 39 8.35 11.52 30.15
CA VAL A 39 7.69 12.74 30.61
C VAL A 39 8.74 13.83 30.77
N LEU A 40 8.54 14.95 30.08
CA LEU A 40 9.43 16.10 30.13
C LEU A 40 9.28 16.89 31.44
N SER A 41 10.23 17.77 31.72
CA SER A 41 10.26 18.55 32.97
C SER A 41 9.07 19.52 33.14
N ASP A 42 8.43 19.90 32.04
CA ASP A 42 7.23 20.74 32.01
C ASP A 42 5.94 19.92 32.12
N GLY A 43 6.04 18.58 32.21
CA GLY A 43 4.91 17.65 32.29
C GLY A 43 4.42 17.15 30.93
N SER A 44 4.92 17.69 29.82
CA SER A 44 4.56 17.23 28.47
C SER A 44 5.05 15.79 28.24
N LEU A 45 4.35 15.04 27.39
CA LEU A 45 4.67 13.64 27.11
C LEU A 45 5.42 13.58 25.79
N ILE A 46 6.56 12.89 25.72
CA ILE A 46 7.30 12.70 24.48
C ILE A 46 7.36 11.22 24.12
N TYR A 47 7.13 10.92 22.85
CA TYR A 47 7.17 9.60 22.25
C TYR A 47 8.29 9.59 21.21
N TYR A 48 9.27 8.71 21.41
CA TYR A 48 10.39 8.49 20.51
C TYR A 48 10.12 7.23 19.69
N PHE A 49 9.83 7.42 18.42
CA PHE A 49 9.88 6.40 17.38
C PHE A 49 11.32 6.28 16.87
N GLU A 50 11.59 5.33 15.98
CA GLU A 50 12.97 5.06 15.53
C GLU A 50 13.66 6.32 14.98
N GLU A 51 12.94 7.11 14.16
CA GLU A 51 13.52 8.27 13.46
C GLU A 51 12.78 9.59 13.74
N VAL A 52 11.70 9.56 14.52
CA VAL A 52 10.85 10.73 14.80
C VAL A 52 10.51 10.81 16.28
N ALA A 53 10.43 12.03 16.80
CA ALA A 53 9.85 12.30 18.11
C ALA A 53 8.58 13.15 17.99
N ILE A 54 7.57 12.82 18.79
CA ILE A 54 6.32 13.58 18.92
C ILE A 54 6.11 13.96 20.38
N THR A 55 5.85 15.24 20.63
CA THR A 55 5.48 15.73 21.97
C THR A 55 3.99 16.04 22.06
N LEU A 56 3.33 15.47 23.06
CA LEU A 56 1.92 15.68 23.39
C LEU A 56 1.78 16.59 24.62
N PRO A 57 0.66 17.34 24.72
CA PRO A 57 0.37 18.16 25.90
C PRO A 57 0.32 17.34 27.20
N ALA A 58 0.75 17.94 28.30
CA ALA A 58 0.74 17.30 29.63
C ALA A 58 -0.66 16.79 30.03
N ASP A 59 -1.70 17.55 29.70
CA ASP A 59 -3.09 17.26 30.05
C ASP A 59 -3.67 16.04 29.31
N TRP A 60 -2.94 15.47 28.34
CA TRP A 60 -3.34 14.25 27.62
C TRP A 60 -3.00 12.97 28.37
N GLN A 61 -2.21 13.04 29.45
CA GLN A 61 -1.78 11.85 30.18
C GLN A 61 -2.96 10.97 30.59
N GLY A 62 -2.97 9.73 30.10
CA GLY A 62 -4.00 8.73 30.37
C GLY A 62 -5.32 8.90 29.60
N LYS A 63 -5.42 9.88 28.70
CA LYS A 63 -6.63 10.17 27.90
C LYS A 63 -6.57 9.67 26.45
N PHE A 64 -5.42 9.18 26.02
CA PHE A 64 -5.25 8.63 24.68
C PHE A 64 -4.68 7.21 24.73
N GLU A 65 -4.76 6.55 23.59
CA GLU A 65 -4.08 5.30 23.29
C GLU A 65 -3.44 5.38 21.90
N ILE A 66 -2.40 4.58 21.71
CA ILE A 66 -1.68 4.47 20.45
C ILE A 66 -1.91 3.06 19.92
N VAL A 67 -2.35 2.97 18.66
CA VAL A 67 -2.44 1.71 17.92
C VAL A 67 -1.39 1.77 16.82
N THR A 68 -0.40 0.87 16.89
CA THR A 68 0.69 0.81 15.93
C THR A 68 0.47 -0.28 14.88
N THR A 69 1.06 -0.03 13.72
CA THR A 69 1.32 -0.94 12.60
C THR A 69 2.78 -0.69 12.20
N ASP A 70 3.35 -1.45 11.27
CA ASP A 70 4.78 -1.32 10.95
C ASP A 70 5.18 0.09 10.48
N ASN A 71 4.28 0.79 9.77
CA ASN A 71 4.55 2.08 9.14
C ASN A 71 3.66 3.23 9.65
N SER A 72 2.74 2.97 10.58
CA SER A 72 1.94 4.04 11.19
C SER A 72 1.63 3.83 12.68
N ALA A 73 1.46 4.93 13.39
CA ALA A 73 1.00 5.00 14.77
C ALA A 73 -0.21 5.94 14.87
N ALA A 74 -1.40 5.37 15.12
CA ALA A 74 -2.65 6.11 15.24
C ALA A 74 -2.94 6.47 16.70
N PHE A 75 -3.17 7.75 16.97
CA PHE A 75 -3.46 8.29 18.30
C PHE A 75 -4.96 8.51 18.43
N TYR A 76 -5.57 7.82 19.39
CA TYR A 76 -7.00 7.89 19.65
C TYR A 76 -7.26 8.54 21.00
N HIS A 77 -8.31 9.38 21.08
CA HIS A 77 -8.92 9.72 22.35
C HIS A 77 -9.60 8.47 22.92
N LYS A 78 -9.01 7.94 23.99
CA LYS A 78 -9.33 6.63 24.54
C LYS A 78 -10.81 6.46 24.86
N ALA A 79 -11.40 7.43 25.57
CA ALA A 79 -12.80 7.34 25.96
C ALA A 79 -13.77 7.38 24.77
N SER A 80 -13.44 8.13 23.71
CA SER A 80 -14.22 8.09 22.47
C SER A 80 -14.07 6.75 21.77
N HIS A 81 -12.84 6.25 21.65
CA HIS A 81 -12.54 5.01 20.93
C HIS A 81 -13.22 3.80 21.55
N GLU A 82 -13.09 3.63 22.87
CA GLU A 82 -13.75 2.57 23.62
C GLU A 82 -15.28 2.59 23.43
N LYS A 83 -15.90 3.77 23.38
CA LYS A 83 -17.35 3.93 23.18
C LYS A 83 -17.79 3.59 21.76
N TRP A 84 -17.01 3.98 20.76
CA TRP A 84 -17.25 3.62 19.37
C TRP A 84 -17.16 2.10 19.16
N GLN A 85 -16.14 1.46 19.73
CA GLN A 85 -15.99 0.01 19.67
C GLN A 85 -17.10 -0.73 20.42
N GLU A 86 -17.44 -0.31 21.64
CA GLU A 86 -18.50 -0.95 22.45
C GLU A 86 -19.86 -0.90 21.74
N LYS A 87 -20.18 0.23 21.10
CA LYS A 87 -21.51 0.47 20.55
C LYS A 87 -21.66 0.03 19.10
N TYR A 88 -20.66 0.31 18.26
CA TYR A 88 -20.74 0.16 16.81
C TYR A 88 -19.78 -0.91 16.28
N GLY A 89 -18.75 -1.30 17.05
CA GLY A 89 -17.68 -2.17 16.56
C GLY A 89 -16.84 -1.51 15.48
N GLU A 90 -16.79 -0.18 15.47
CA GLU A 90 -16.07 0.65 14.49
C GLU A 90 -14.99 1.47 15.21
N ASP A 91 -13.94 1.83 14.48
CA ASP A 91 -12.88 2.69 15.00
C ASP A 91 -13.28 4.17 14.89
N GLY A 92 -13.64 4.78 16.02
CA GLY A 92 -13.84 6.22 16.15
C GLY A 92 -12.91 6.84 17.20
N GLY A 93 -12.99 8.16 17.39
CA GLY A 93 -12.16 8.87 18.37
C GLY A 93 -10.72 9.16 17.93
N LYS A 94 -10.39 9.02 16.64
CA LYS A 94 -9.04 9.32 16.12
C LYS A 94 -8.71 10.81 16.27
N LEU A 95 -7.52 11.12 16.79
CA LEU A 95 -6.98 12.47 16.92
C LEU A 95 -6.03 12.79 15.77
N PHE A 96 -5.06 11.92 15.51
CA PHE A 96 -4.14 11.99 14.37
C PHE A 96 -3.45 10.64 14.15
N THR A 97 -2.72 10.49 13.04
CA THR A 97 -1.88 9.34 12.74
C THR A 97 -0.49 9.82 12.35
N LEU A 98 0.56 9.35 13.01
CA LEU A 98 1.93 9.41 12.47
C LEU A 98 2.06 8.30 11.43
N SER A 99 2.63 8.61 10.27
CA SER A 99 2.88 7.64 9.21
C SER A 99 4.25 7.90 8.61
N CYS A 100 4.88 6.83 8.13
CA CYS A 100 6.02 6.91 7.23
C CYS A 100 5.69 6.26 5.88
N THR A 101 6.21 6.82 4.79
CA THR A 101 6.13 6.23 3.46
C THR A 101 7.32 6.66 2.63
N ILE A 102 7.75 5.86 1.67
CA ILE A 102 8.80 6.23 0.72
C ILE A 102 8.28 7.34 -0.23
N ASN A 103 6.96 7.34 -0.48
CA ASN A 103 6.31 8.17 -1.48
C ASN A 103 5.99 9.59 -0.99
N HIS A 104 5.46 10.43 -1.88
CA HIS A 104 5.03 11.80 -1.58
C HIS A 104 3.50 11.99 -1.65
N ASP A 105 2.74 10.90 -1.81
CA ASP A 105 1.28 10.89 -2.00
C ASP A 105 0.55 11.50 -0.80
N PHE A 106 1.21 11.51 0.36
CA PHE A 106 0.75 12.24 1.54
C PHE A 106 0.52 13.73 1.29
N SER A 107 1.15 14.31 0.26
CA SER A 107 0.97 15.71 -0.12
C SER A 107 -0.43 16.02 -0.67
N GLU A 108 -1.17 15.01 -1.11
CA GLU A 108 -2.55 15.14 -1.57
C GLU A 108 -3.57 14.97 -0.44
N LEU A 109 -3.12 14.59 0.76
CA LEU A 109 -3.99 14.42 1.90
C LEU A 109 -4.62 15.76 2.32
N PRO A 110 -5.90 15.75 2.73
CA PRO A 110 -6.64 16.99 2.96
C PRO A 110 -6.16 17.77 4.19
N ASP A 111 -5.68 17.10 5.23
CA ASP A 111 -4.97 17.73 6.36
C ASP A 111 -3.81 16.82 6.79
N PHE A 112 -2.59 17.25 6.48
CA PHE A 112 -1.37 16.60 6.90
C PHE A 112 -0.33 17.62 7.38
N THR A 113 0.67 17.12 8.12
CA THR A 113 1.85 17.87 8.53
C THR A 113 3.07 17.04 8.23
N TYR A 114 3.88 17.48 7.26
CA TYR A 114 5.15 16.85 6.95
C TYR A 114 6.18 17.12 8.05
N ILE A 115 6.88 16.07 8.50
CA ILE A 115 7.89 16.14 9.55
C ILE A 115 9.29 16.18 8.92
N GLY A 116 9.58 15.28 7.99
CA GLY A 116 10.86 15.21 7.29
C GLY A 116 11.11 13.88 6.59
N PHE A 117 12.28 13.77 5.97
CA PHE A 117 12.74 12.58 5.27
C PHE A 117 13.95 12.00 6.01
N SER A 118 13.97 10.68 6.19
CA SER A 118 15.15 9.95 6.66
C SER A 118 15.93 9.42 5.47
N GLU A 119 17.23 9.68 5.42
CA GLU A 119 18.13 9.08 4.43
C GLU A 119 18.48 7.62 4.77
N ASP A 120 18.30 7.20 6.03
CA ASP A 120 18.66 5.86 6.51
C ASP A 120 17.58 4.83 6.16
N SER A 121 16.32 5.12 6.50
CA SER A 121 15.17 4.30 6.11
C SER A 121 14.61 4.65 4.73
N VAL A 122 15.04 5.78 4.15
CA VAL A 122 14.51 6.32 2.88
C VAL A 122 13.00 6.60 2.99
N MET A 123 12.53 7.03 4.16
CA MET A 123 11.11 7.28 4.44
C MET A 123 10.82 8.76 4.68
N ASN A 124 9.71 9.23 4.12
CA ASN A 124 9.02 10.46 4.50
C ASN A 124 8.13 10.22 5.72
N TYR A 125 8.33 11.01 6.77
CA TYR A 125 7.48 11.02 7.95
C TYR A 125 6.55 12.22 7.95
N PHE A 126 5.28 11.95 8.28
CA PHE A 126 4.22 12.95 8.30
C PHE A 126 3.11 12.55 9.26
N MET A 127 2.31 13.51 9.67
CA MET A 127 1.09 13.30 10.44
C MET A 127 -0.14 13.56 9.60
N ILE A 128 -1.17 12.73 9.76
CA ILE A 128 -2.48 12.84 9.11
C ILE A 128 -3.52 13.20 10.16
N PHE A 129 -4.41 14.14 9.85
CA PHE A 129 -5.44 14.60 10.77
C PHE A 129 -6.83 14.32 10.18
N PRO A 130 -7.78 13.80 10.97
CA PRO A 130 -9.14 13.60 10.51
C PRO A 130 -9.80 14.92 10.10
N THR A 131 -10.41 14.95 8.92
CA THR A 131 -11.18 16.11 8.43
C THR A 131 -12.58 16.19 9.04
N ASP A 132 -13.13 15.04 9.43
CA ASP A 132 -14.43 14.92 10.08
C ASP A 132 -14.30 14.83 11.60
N PHE A 133 -15.31 15.30 12.32
CA PHE A 133 -15.33 15.25 13.79
C PHE A 133 -15.48 13.82 14.31
N GLN A 134 -14.41 13.27 14.92
CA GLN A 134 -14.32 11.86 15.30
C GLN A 134 -14.85 11.52 16.71
N ALA A 135 -15.33 12.50 17.48
CA ALA A 135 -15.73 12.26 18.87
C ALA A 135 -16.93 11.32 18.98
N TYR A 136 -17.01 10.58 20.08
CA TYR A 136 -18.26 9.93 20.45
C TYR A 136 -19.24 10.98 21.00
N THR A 137 -20.30 11.28 20.25
CA THR A 137 -21.15 12.46 20.51
C THR A 137 -22.34 12.21 21.44
N GLU A 138 -22.61 10.96 21.82
CA GLU A 138 -23.73 10.63 22.70
C GLU A 138 -23.40 10.75 24.20
N ASP A 139 -22.13 10.94 24.53
CA ASP A 139 -21.69 11.28 25.88
C ASP A 139 -21.05 12.67 25.84
N GLU A 140 -21.75 13.65 26.43
CA GLU A 140 -21.33 15.06 26.41
C GLU A 140 -19.97 15.28 27.08
N ALA A 141 -19.62 14.50 28.11
CA ALA A 141 -18.34 14.63 28.79
C ALA A 141 -17.20 14.10 27.92
N VAL A 142 -17.40 12.94 27.28
CA VAL A 142 -16.44 12.34 26.33
C VAL A 142 -16.25 13.24 25.12
N ALA A 143 -17.33 13.80 24.57
CA ALA A 143 -17.27 14.72 23.44
C ALA A 143 -16.53 16.03 23.80
N ALA A 144 -16.74 16.56 25.01
CA ALA A 144 -16.06 17.76 25.49
C ALA A 144 -14.56 17.52 25.72
N GLU A 145 -14.17 16.38 26.28
CA GLU A 145 -12.75 16.00 26.45
C GLU A 145 -12.06 15.82 25.10
N PHE A 146 -12.70 15.14 24.15
CA PHE A 146 -12.22 15.04 22.77
C PHE A 146 -12.02 16.43 22.16
N GLN A 147 -13.01 17.32 22.30
CA GLN A 147 -12.94 18.65 21.71
C GLN A 147 -11.81 19.50 22.32
N GLN A 148 -11.54 19.36 23.63
CA GLN A 148 -10.40 19.99 24.26
C GLN A 148 -9.08 19.48 23.66
N MET A 149 -8.90 18.16 23.58
CA MET A 149 -7.70 17.56 23.00
C MET A 149 -7.53 17.96 21.53
N ASN A 150 -8.62 17.96 20.75
CA ASN A 150 -8.58 18.37 19.35
C ASN A 150 -8.19 19.86 19.17
N ALA A 151 -8.54 20.72 20.13
CA ALA A 151 -8.10 22.13 20.12
C ALA A 151 -6.59 22.31 20.40
N GLU A 152 -5.91 21.27 20.91
CA GLU A 152 -4.49 21.27 21.21
C GLU A 152 -3.65 20.59 20.11
N ILE A 153 -4.27 20.14 19.00
CA ILE A 153 -3.58 19.49 17.87
C ILE A 153 -2.49 20.37 17.25
N ASP A 154 -2.69 21.68 17.21
CA ASP A 154 -1.65 22.61 16.71
C ASP A 154 -0.37 22.56 17.54
N PHE A 155 -0.46 22.27 18.85
CA PHE A 155 0.73 22.04 19.68
C PHE A 155 1.46 20.77 19.24
N VAL A 156 0.73 19.69 18.97
CA VAL A 156 1.33 18.43 18.49
C VAL A 156 2.01 18.64 17.14
N LYS A 157 1.34 19.31 16.18
CA LYS A 157 1.89 19.68 14.87
C LYS A 157 3.23 20.42 14.97
N GLN A 158 3.34 21.34 15.94
CA GLN A 158 4.55 22.16 16.14
C GLN A 158 5.68 21.44 16.90
N ASN A 159 5.40 20.32 17.56
CA ASN A 159 6.37 19.61 18.40
C ASN A 159 6.62 18.15 17.95
N ALA A 160 6.43 17.89 16.65
CA ALA A 160 6.89 16.68 15.98
C ALA A 160 8.14 17.01 15.13
N TYR A 161 9.19 16.19 15.21
CA TYR A 161 10.45 16.44 14.51
C TYR A 161 11.25 15.15 14.23
N MET A 162 12.05 15.17 13.15
CA MET A 162 13.02 14.12 12.85
C MET A 162 14.14 14.09 13.90
N LEU A 163 14.52 12.89 14.34
CA LEU A 163 15.74 12.65 15.09
C LEU A 163 16.93 12.75 14.11
N SER A 164 18.02 13.43 14.48
CA SER A 164 19.20 13.53 13.60
C SER A 164 20.23 12.46 13.94
N GLU A 165 20.96 11.95 12.93
CA GLU A 165 22.09 11.04 13.12
C GLU A 165 23.04 11.60 14.20
N GLY A 166 23.08 10.93 15.35
CA GLY A 166 24.02 11.22 16.43
C GLY A 166 23.72 12.44 17.31
N ALA A 167 22.51 13.02 17.33
CA ALA A 167 22.18 14.04 18.32
C ALA A 167 21.57 13.45 19.61
N PRO A 168 22.24 13.53 20.78
CA PRO A 168 21.58 13.27 22.05
C PRO A 168 20.53 14.35 22.31
N VAL A 169 19.41 13.96 22.93
CA VAL A 169 18.29 14.80 23.36
C VAL A 169 18.74 16.20 23.83
N GLY A 170 18.39 17.27 23.09
CA GLY A 170 18.47 18.67 23.57
C GLY A 170 18.57 19.80 22.52
N VAL A 171 17.41 20.45 22.20
CA VAL A 171 17.12 21.91 21.95
C VAL A 171 17.99 22.73 20.94
N PRO A 172 17.40 23.64 20.11
CA PRO A 172 17.66 23.78 18.67
C PRO A 172 18.53 24.97 18.23
N ALA A 173 18.88 25.02 16.93
CA ALA A 173 19.19 26.27 16.22
C ALA A 173 18.99 26.18 14.68
N SER A 174 17.97 26.91 14.21
CA SER A 174 17.90 27.80 13.02
C SER A 174 18.86 27.60 11.81
N GLY A 175 18.27 27.54 10.60
CA GLY A 175 18.74 28.40 9.50
C GLY A 175 18.66 27.86 8.06
N SER A 176 17.76 28.46 7.26
CA SER A 176 17.97 28.94 5.87
C SER A 176 18.04 27.98 4.66
N SER A 177 16.93 27.96 3.92
CA SER A 177 16.72 28.06 2.45
C SER A 177 17.95 28.16 1.50
N ALA A 178 17.92 27.36 0.42
CA ALA A 178 18.19 27.80 -0.97
C ALA A 178 17.80 26.75 -2.05
N ASP A 179 16.76 27.08 -2.83
CA ASP A 179 16.72 27.23 -4.31
C ASP A 179 17.39 26.19 -5.26
N ILE A 180 16.58 25.46 -6.05
CA ILE A 180 16.89 24.85 -7.38
C ILE A 180 15.53 24.76 -8.13
N GLY A 181 15.29 25.12 -9.39
CA GLY A 181 16.15 25.41 -10.53
C GLY A 181 15.62 24.69 -11.79
N ALA A 182 14.66 25.32 -12.47
CA ALA A 182 14.28 25.21 -13.89
C ALA A 182 14.05 23.84 -14.59
N ALA A 183 12.79 23.65 -14.99
CA ALA A 183 12.27 22.63 -15.90
C ALA A 183 12.84 22.73 -17.34
N THR A 184 13.01 21.57 -17.98
CA THR A 184 13.16 21.46 -19.44
C THR A 184 12.17 20.42 -19.99
N THR A 185 11.58 20.78 -21.12
CA THR A 185 10.44 20.15 -21.80
C THR A 185 10.83 18.95 -22.68
N VAL A 186 10.02 17.89 -22.70
CA VAL A 186 10.10 16.78 -23.68
C VAL A 186 8.94 16.90 -24.71
N PRO A 187 9.16 16.68 -26.02
CA PRO A 187 8.11 16.78 -27.05
C PRO A 187 7.47 15.43 -27.44
N GLY A 188 6.12 15.39 -27.43
CA GLY A 188 5.28 14.82 -28.51
C GLY A 188 5.04 13.31 -28.59
N ILE A 189 3.85 12.87 -28.15
CA ILE A 189 3.28 11.54 -28.42
C ILE A 189 2.29 11.63 -29.61
N PRO A 190 2.41 10.80 -30.67
CA PRO A 190 1.31 10.53 -31.59
C PRO A 190 0.58 9.23 -31.17
N GLY A 191 -0.73 9.32 -30.97
CA GLY A 191 -1.58 8.19 -30.58
C GLY A 191 -2.09 7.32 -31.75
N GLY A 192 -2.77 6.22 -31.37
CA GLY A 192 -3.88 5.66 -32.15
C GLY A 192 -3.91 4.13 -32.36
N ASN A 193 -4.99 3.54 -31.81
CA ASN A 193 -5.80 2.40 -32.30
C ASN A 193 -5.32 0.95 -32.27
N GLY A 194 -6.22 0.09 -31.75
CA GLY A 194 -6.02 -1.33 -31.49
C GLY A 194 -6.09 -2.29 -32.69
N SER A 195 -5.59 -3.50 -32.41
CA SER A 195 -5.69 -4.74 -33.19
C SER A 195 -5.56 -5.90 -32.20
N SER A 196 -6.43 -6.89 -32.30
CA SER A 196 -6.38 -8.13 -31.52
C SER A 196 -5.33 -9.06 -32.15
N ASP A 197 -4.07 -8.87 -31.77
CA ASP A 197 -2.97 -9.75 -32.15
C ASP A 197 -2.54 -10.54 -30.91
N THR A 198 -2.65 -11.87 -30.94
CA THR A 198 -2.05 -12.74 -29.93
C THR A 198 -0.53 -12.54 -30.01
N SER A 199 0.06 -11.97 -28.96
CA SER A 199 1.51 -11.74 -28.90
C SER A 199 2.17 -12.99 -28.33
N ASP A 200 2.67 -13.87 -29.20
CA ASP A 200 3.47 -15.02 -28.79
C ASP A 200 4.87 -14.54 -28.38
N PHE A 201 5.14 -14.49 -27.08
CA PHE A 201 6.42 -14.02 -26.57
C PHE A 201 7.60 -14.87 -27.07
N GLN A 202 8.64 -14.20 -27.55
CA GLN A 202 9.88 -14.84 -27.99
C GLN A 202 11.04 -14.36 -27.11
N GLU A 203 11.83 -15.28 -26.55
CA GLU A 203 12.99 -14.95 -25.71
C GLU A 203 13.96 -13.98 -26.40
N SER A 204 14.13 -14.10 -27.73
CA SER A 204 14.99 -13.19 -28.51
C SER A 204 14.50 -11.73 -28.56
N GLN A 205 13.25 -11.47 -28.19
CA GLN A 205 12.64 -10.14 -28.14
C GLN A 205 12.65 -9.54 -26.74
N ALA A 206 13.07 -10.29 -25.71
CA ALA A 206 13.02 -9.87 -24.32
C ALA A 206 13.97 -8.70 -23.98
N GLY A 207 15.01 -8.47 -24.79
CA GLY A 207 16.03 -7.45 -24.50
C GLY A 207 17.04 -7.84 -23.41
N TYR A 208 16.84 -8.98 -22.74
CA TYR A 208 17.75 -9.54 -21.73
C TYR A 208 17.93 -11.07 -21.92
N THR A 209 18.96 -11.62 -21.26
CA THR A 209 19.13 -13.07 -21.12
C THR A 209 18.48 -13.52 -19.83
N GLY A 210 17.64 -14.54 -19.89
CA GLY A 210 16.82 -14.96 -18.77
C GLY A 210 16.62 -16.46 -18.71
N SER A 211 15.72 -16.88 -17.84
CA SER A 211 15.28 -18.27 -17.72
C SER A 211 13.79 -18.32 -17.40
N TRP A 212 13.14 -19.38 -17.85
CA TRP A 212 11.76 -19.67 -17.47
C TRP A 212 11.72 -20.10 -16.00
N VAL A 213 10.93 -19.38 -15.22
CA VAL A 213 10.70 -19.64 -13.79
C VAL A 213 9.26 -20.07 -13.63
N GLN A 214 9.07 -21.24 -13.02
CA GLN A 214 7.76 -21.80 -12.77
C GLN A 214 7.17 -21.19 -11.50
N VAL A 215 5.99 -20.59 -11.64
CA VAL A 215 5.28 -19.90 -10.58
C VAL A 215 4.19 -20.82 -10.03
N ARG A 216 4.44 -21.38 -8.83
CA ARG A 216 3.58 -22.35 -8.12
C ARG A 216 3.11 -23.56 -8.95
N GLY A 217 3.84 -23.91 -10.01
CA GLY A 217 3.44 -24.99 -10.90
C GLY A 217 2.28 -24.67 -11.86
N LYS A 218 1.79 -23.43 -11.87
CA LYS A 218 0.59 -23.03 -12.63
C LYS A 218 0.95 -22.37 -13.96
N PHE A 219 1.80 -21.35 -13.91
CA PHE A 219 2.28 -20.61 -15.06
C PHE A 219 3.79 -20.41 -14.95
N GLU A 220 4.40 -19.91 -16.02
CA GLU A 220 5.81 -19.59 -16.10
C GLU A 220 5.99 -18.13 -16.53
N LEU A 221 7.06 -17.51 -16.02
CA LEU A 221 7.54 -16.20 -16.46
C LEU A 221 8.99 -16.35 -16.91
N TYR A 222 9.37 -15.65 -17.96
CA TYR A 222 10.76 -15.49 -18.34
C TYR A 222 11.34 -14.33 -17.52
N LEU A 223 12.27 -14.62 -16.60
CA LEU A 223 12.88 -13.62 -15.73
C LEU A 223 14.34 -13.38 -16.12
N PRO A 224 14.88 -12.16 -15.96
CA PRO A 224 16.29 -11.89 -16.20
C PRO A 224 17.21 -12.75 -15.33
N SER A 225 18.39 -13.10 -15.85
CA SER A 225 19.31 -14.03 -15.17
C SER A 225 19.93 -13.47 -13.89
N ASP A 226 19.87 -12.15 -13.71
CA ASP A 226 20.34 -11.42 -12.55
C ASP A 226 19.22 -11.15 -11.53
N TRP A 227 18.01 -11.63 -11.78
CA TRP A 227 16.94 -11.62 -10.79
C TRP A 227 17.02 -12.84 -9.89
N GLU A 228 16.85 -12.63 -8.59
CA GLU A 228 16.89 -13.68 -7.59
C GLU A 228 15.51 -13.87 -6.96
N SER A 229 15.11 -15.13 -6.72
CA SER A 229 13.87 -15.44 -6.01
C SER A 229 13.98 -15.00 -4.56
N VAL A 230 12.92 -14.38 -4.05
CA VAL A 230 12.82 -13.98 -2.64
C VAL A 230 12.16 -15.11 -1.85
N ASP A 231 12.74 -15.46 -0.71
CA ASP A 231 12.13 -16.40 0.23
C ASP A 231 10.94 -15.72 0.92
N LEU A 232 9.79 -16.37 0.89
CA LEU A 232 8.55 -15.86 1.46
C LEU A 232 8.38 -16.34 2.90
N ASP A 233 8.03 -15.42 3.80
CA ASP A 233 7.77 -15.73 5.19
C ASP A 233 6.31 -16.14 5.45
N GLU A 234 5.94 -16.29 6.73
CA GLU A 234 4.57 -16.67 7.11
C GLU A 234 3.55 -15.54 6.87
N GLU A 235 4.00 -14.28 6.88
CA GLU A 235 3.16 -13.10 6.64
C GLU A 235 2.86 -12.93 5.15
N ASP A 236 3.88 -13.08 4.30
CA ASP A 236 3.73 -13.11 2.84
C ASP A 236 2.68 -14.16 2.42
N GLN A 237 2.79 -15.36 3.00
CA GLN A 237 1.87 -16.45 2.74
C GLN A 237 0.46 -16.17 3.28
N ALA A 238 0.35 -15.46 4.41
CA ALA A 238 -0.94 -15.04 4.95
C ALA A 238 -1.62 -13.97 4.07
N ASN A 239 -0.84 -13.20 3.32
CA ASN A 239 -1.29 -12.24 2.32
C ASN A 239 -1.48 -12.85 0.92
N ASP A 240 -1.52 -14.19 0.83
CA ASP A 240 -1.67 -14.95 -0.42
C ASP A 240 -0.56 -14.71 -1.47
N ILE A 241 0.58 -14.14 -1.05
CA ILE A 241 1.79 -14.04 -1.87
C ILE A 241 2.43 -15.43 -1.89
N TYR A 242 2.68 -15.96 -3.08
CA TYR A 242 3.27 -17.29 -3.24
C TYR A 242 4.53 -17.31 -4.10
N PHE A 243 4.87 -16.19 -4.74
CA PHE A 243 6.14 -16.04 -5.44
C PHE A 243 6.57 -14.58 -5.44
N ALA A 244 7.86 -14.35 -5.20
CA ALA A 244 8.49 -13.08 -5.41
C ALA A 244 9.91 -13.23 -5.98
N ALA A 245 10.34 -12.22 -6.72
CA ALA A 245 11.70 -12.13 -7.24
C ALA A 245 12.15 -10.66 -7.27
N MET A 246 13.44 -10.42 -7.07
CA MET A 246 14.02 -9.09 -6.97
C MET A 246 15.13 -8.90 -7.99
N SER A 247 15.24 -7.71 -8.55
CA SER A 247 16.35 -7.33 -9.42
C SER A 247 17.68 -7.27 -8.66
N SER A 248 18.80 -7.52 -9.34
CA SER A 248 20.14 -7.48 -8.74
C SER A 248 20.52 -6.14 -8.11
N ASP A 249 19.94 -5.05 -8.63
CA ASP A 249 20.10 -3.69 -8.13
C ASP A 249 19.05 -3.28 -7.10
N GLN A 250 18.13 -4.19 -6.74
CA GLN A 250 17.05 -4.01 -5.77
C GLN A 250 16.09 -2.85 -6.07
N ASN A 251 16.10 -2.34 -7.31
CA ASN A 251 15.23 -1.24 -7.73
C ASN A 251 13.84 -1.72 -8.17
N ALA A 252 13.66 -3.02 -8.40
CA ALA A 252 12.39 -3.60 -8.79
C ALA A 252 12.17 -4.96 -8.13
N ILE A 253 10.93 -5.18 -7.69
CA ILE A 253 10.47 -6.44 -7.12
C ILE A 253 9.26 -6.90 -7.92
N LEU A 254 9.23 -8.17 -8.29
CA LEU A 254 8.07 -8.85 -8.85
C LEU A 254 7.39 -9.66 -7.77
N VAL A 255 6.08 -9.53 -7.67
CA VAL A 255 5.22 -10.25 -6.72
C VAL A 255 4.12 -10.95 -7.50
N ALA A 256 3.82 -12.19 -7.11
CA ALA A 256 2.68 -12.94 -7.62
C ALA A 256 1.79 -13.48 -6.49
N MET A 257 0.49 -13.26 -6.65
CA MET A 257 -0.56 -13.61 -5.69
C MET A 257 -1.77 -14.22 -6.40
N SER A 258 -2.58 -14.99 -5.64
CA SER A 258 -3.76 -15.67 -6.18
C SER A 258 -4.94 -15.47 -5.26
N MET A 259 -6.12 -15.28 -5.84
CA MET A 259 -7.37 -15.21 -5.10
C MET A 259 -8.43 -16.10 -5.73
N ASN A 260 -9.03 -16.99 -4.94
CA ASN A 260 -10.15 -17.79 -5.42
C ASN A 260 -11.45 -16.99 -5.33
N LEU A 261 -11.96 -16.53 -6.48
CA LEU A 261 -13.16 -15.71 -6.56
C LEU A 261 -14.45 -16.51 -6.30
N THR A 262 -14.38 -17.85 -6.38
CA THR A 262 -15.51 -18.75 -6.17
C THR A 262 -15.60 -19.27 -4.74
N ASP A 263 -14.60 -19.01 -3.89
CA ASP A 263 -14.57 -19.56 -2.55
C ASP A 263 -15.72 -19.04 -1.68
N GLY A 264 -16.47 -19.98 -1.08
CA GLY A 264 -17.65 -19.66 -0.30
C GLY A 264 -18.89 -19.24 -1.09
N TYR A 265 -18.90 -19.40 -2.41
CA TYR A 265 -20.06 -19.13 -3.28
C TYR A 265 -20.52 -20.39 -4.04
N THR A 266 -21.83 -20.50 -4.25
CA THR A 266 -22.41 -21.49 -5.17
C THR A 266 -22.49 -20.95 -6.59
N GLN A 267 -22.57 -21.83 -7.60
CA GLN A 267 -22.71 -21.40 -8.99
C GLN A 267 -23.95 -20.52 -9.22
N GLU A 268 -25.06 -20.79 -8.54
CA GLU A 268 -26.27 -19.97 -8.65
C GLU A 268 -26.07 -18.55 -8.09
N GLU A 269 -25.27 -18.41 -7.02
CA GLU A 269 -24.91 -17.10 -6.46
C GLU A 269 -23.95 -16.35 -7.38
N ILE A 270 -23.01 -17.07 -8.00
CA ILE A 270 -22.09 -16.53 -8.99
C ILE A 270 -22.85 -15.98 -10.20
N ASP A 271 -23.71 -16.80 -10.80
CA ASP A 271 -24.48 -16.42 -11.99
C ASP A 271 -25.42 -15.22 -11.70
N ALA A 272 -26.00 -15.17 -10.49
CA ALA A 272 -26.89 -14.09 -10.09
C ALA A 272 -26.18 -12.75 -9.97
N GLU A 273 -24.96 -12.74 -9.46
CA GLU A 273 -24.17 -11.52 -9.25
C GLU A 273 -23.47 -11.05 -10.53
N LEU A 274 -23.03 -11.97 -11.41
CA LEU A 274 -22.61 -11.62 -12.77
C LEU A 274 -23.77 -10.92 -13.51
N ALA A 275 -24.99 -11.45 -13.39
CA ALA A 275 -26.19 -10.85 -13.98
C ALA A 275 -26.56 -9.50 -13.34
N GLU A 276 -26.48 -9.38 -12.00
CA GLU A 276 -26.76 -8.13 -11.28
C GLU A 276 -25.73 -7.05 -11.62
N GLY A 277 -24.47 -7.44 -11.76
CA GLY A 277 -23.37 -6.54 -12.11
C GLY A 277 -23.21 -6.27 -13.59
N ASN A 278 -23.99 -6.94 -14.44
CA ASN A 278 -23.88 -6.89 -15.88
C ASN A 278 -22.46 -7.23 -16.38
N TYR A 279 -21.82 -8.21 -15.72
CA TYR A 279 -20.54 -8.77 -16.14
C TYR A 279 -20.77 -10.01 -17.00
N SER A 280 -19.91 -10.19 -17.99
CA SER A 280 -19.93 -11.35 -18.89
C SER A 280 -19.08 -12.51 -18.36
N SER A 281 -18.13 -12.23 -17.45
CA SER A 281 -17.20 -13.22 -16.90
C SER A 281 -16.63 -12.78 -15.55
N LEU A 282 -16.01 -13.74 -14.85
CA LEU A 282 -15.23 -13.48 -13.63
C LEU A 282 -13.99 -12.61 -13.89
N PHE A 283 -13.47 -12.63 -15.12
CA PHE A 283 -12.36 -11.75 -15.51
C PHE A 283 -12.76 -10.27 -15.55
N GLU A 284 -13.98 -9.93 -15.98
CA GLU A 284 -14.48 -8.54 -15.88
C GLU A 284 -14.71 -8.13 -14.42
N VAL A 285 -15.12 -9.07 -13.56
CA VAL A 285 -15.22 -8.85 -12.11
C VAL A 285 -13.84 -8.57 -11.51
N ALA A 286 -12.81 -9.31 -11.91
CA ALA A 286 -11.42 -9.09 -11.48
C ALA A 286 -10.93 -7.69 -11.87
N GLN A 287 -11.17 -7.25 -13.11
CA GLN A 287 -10.80 -5.90 -13.56
C GLN A 287 -11.48 -4.80 -12.75
N ASP A 288 -12.78 -4.94 -12.48
CA ASP A 288 -13.52 -3.97 -11.68
C ASP A 288 -13.05 -3.98 -10.22
N ALA A 289 -12.67 -5.15 -9.68
CA ALA A 289 -12.08 -5.25 -8.35
C ALA A 289 -10.77 -4.46 -8.26
N MET A 290 -9.87 -4.60 -9.24
CA MET A 290 -8.65 -3.78 -9.30
C MET A 290 -8.97 -2.28 -9.38
N ALA A 291 -9.95 -1.89 -10.20
CA ALA A 291 -10.35 -0.49 -10.37
C ALA A 291 -10.91 0.14 -9.08
N GLN A 292 -11.67 -0.63 -8.30
CA GLN A 292 -12.18 -0.20 -6.99
C GLN A 292 -11.06 0.06 -5.96
N GLN A 293 -9.83 -0.36 -6.25
CA GLN A 293 -8.66 -0.22 -5.38
C GLN A 293 -7.68 0.85 -5.84
N GLY A 294 -8.06 1.66 -6.83
CA GLY A 294 -7.20 2.72 -7.34
C GLY A 294 -6.23 2.27 -8.43
N TYR A 295 -6.26 1.01 -8.84
CA TYR A 295 -5.53 0.58 -10.03
C TYR A 295 -6.29 0.98 -11.31
N THR A 296 -5.57 1.55 -12.26
CA THR A 296 -6.10 1.84 -13.60
C THR A 296 -5.90 0.62 -14.51
N VAL A 297 -6.97 0.16 -15.16
CA VAL A 297 -6.85 -0.82 -16.25
C VAL A 297 -6.31 -0.10 -17.48
N GLU A 298 -5.05 -0.36 -17.83
CA GLU A 298 -4.35 0.35 -18.90
C GLU A 298 -4.71 -0.21 -20.28
N LYS A 299 -4.72 -1.54 -20.40
CA LYS A 299 -5.04 -2.26 -21.64
C LYS A 299 -5.42 -3.71 -21.35
N THR A 300 -6.06 -4.35 -22.31
CA THR A 300 -6.32 -5.80 -22.28
C THR A 300 -5.73 -6.42 -23.53
N GLU A 301 -5.02 -7.54 -23.35
CA GLU A 301 -4.30 -8.24 -24.41
C GLU A 301 -4.36 -9.75 -24.17
N THR A 302 -4.19 -10.53 -25.23
CA THR A 302 -4.04 -11.99 -25.11
C THR A 302 -2.58 -12.36 -25.31
N ILE A 303 -1.95 -12.87 -24.26
CA ILE A 303 -0.54 -13.24 -24.22
C ILE A 303 -0.47 -14.77 -24.13
N ASN A 304 0.15 -15.42 -25.13
CA ASN A 304 0.27 -16.89 -25.16
C ASN A 304 -1.06 -17.63 -24.86
N ASP A 305 -2.16 -17.21 -25.51
CA ASP A 305 -3.54 -17.68 -25.29
C ASP A 305 -4.14 -17.40 -23.89
N ILE A 306 -3.52 -16.53 -23.09
CA ILE A 306 -4.02 -16.08 -21.78
C ILE A 306 -4.59 -14.66 -21.91
N PRO A 307 -5.90 -14.45 -21.68
CA PRO A 307 -6.47 -13.11 -21.56
C PRO A 307 -5.92 -12.40 -20.31
N CYS A 308 -5.19 -11.32 -20.53
CA CYS A 308 -4.56 -10.53 -19.49
C CYS A 308 -5.08 -9.09 -19.55
N ALA A 309 -5.25 -8.47 -18.40
CA ALA A 309 -5.44 -7.04 -18.28
C ALA A 309 -4.22 -6.45 -17.60
N PHE A 310 -3.67 -5.38 -18.15
CA PHE A 310 -2.57 -4.65 -17.55
C PHE A 310 -3.13 -3.59 -16.62
N PHE A 311 -2.54 -3.48 -15.44
CA PHE A 311 -2.94 -2.51 -14.44
C PHE A 311 -1.74 -1.69 -14.00
N SER A 312 -2.03 -0.45 -13.63
CA SER A 312 -1.06 0.42 -12.99
C SER A 312 -1.71 1.27 -11.92
N ASN A 313 -0.98 1.55 -10.85
CA ASN A 313 -1.21 2.72 -10.00
C ASN A 313 0.03 3.62 -10.12
N GLU A 314 0.33 4.43 -9.12
CA GLU A 314 1.47 5.34 -9.16
C GLU A 314 2.83 4.61 -9.21
N ASP A 315 2.97 3.49 -8.49
CA ASP A 315 4.26 2.79 -8.28
C ASP A 315 4.29 1.34 -8.78
N ASP A 316 3.13 0.76 -9.04
CA ASP A 316 3.00 -0.63 -9.47
C ASP A 316 2.61 -0.71 -10.93
N TYR A 317 3.17 -1.71 -11.60
CA TYR A 317 2.77 -2.09 -12.94
C TYR A 317 2.69 -3.60 -13.06
N GLY A 318 1.55 -4.12 -13.53
CA GLY A 318 1.32 -5.56 -13.52
C GLY A 318 0.25 -6.04 -14.48
N ILE A 319 -0.05 -7.33 -14.38
CA ILE A 319 -1.13 -8.01 -15.09
C ILE A 319 -2.03 -8.75 -14.11
N VAL A 320 -3.33 -8.82 -14.45
CA VAL A 320 -4.26 -9.79 -13.89
C VAL A 320 -4.76 -10.73 -14.99
N PHE A 321 -4.97 -11.99 -14.64
CA PHE A 321 -5.59 -12.99 -15.50
C PHE A 321 -6.31 -14.05 -14.66
N MET A 322 -7.20 -14.82 -15.30
CA MET A 322 -7.87 -15.95 -14.66
C MET A 322 -7.08 -17.24 -14.91
N ASP A 323 -7.08 -18.14 -13.94
CA ASP A 323 -6.55 -19.49 -14.09
C ASP A 323 -7.36 -20.32 -15.12
N GLN A 324 -6.84 -21.49 -15.50
CA GLN A 324 -7.50 -22.36 -16.49
C GLN A 324 -8.89 -22.87 -16.06
N SER A 325 -9.21 -22.80 -14.76
CA SER A 325 -10.53 -23.16 -14.24
C SER A 325 -11.52 -22.00 -14.22
N ASP A 326 -11.09 -20.79 -14.62
CA ASP A 326 -11.86 -19.54 -14.57
C ASP A 326 -12.43 -19.26 -13.17
N SER A 327 -11.70 -19.67 -12.13
CA SER A 327 -12.17 -19.58 -10.74
C SER A 327 -11.18 -18.85 -9.83
N VAL A 328 -9.91 -18.81 -10.23
CA VAL A 328 -8.83 -18.15 -9.48
C VAL A 328 -8.30 -16.98 -10.29
N MET A 329 -8.29 -15.80 -9.67
CA MET A 329 -7.62 -14.61 -10.16
C MET A 329 -6.14 -14.70 -9.80
N GLU A 330 -5.26 -14.56 -10.80
CA GLU A 330 -3.82 -14.47 -10.64
C GLU A 330 -3.39 -13.03 -10.91
N VAL A 331 -2.61 -12.45 -9.99
CA VAL A 331 -2.08 -11.08 -10.12
C VAL A 331 -0.56 -11.20 -10.10
N VAL A 332 0.09 -10.60 -11.10
CA VAL A 332 1.55 -10.47 -11.14
C VAL A 332 1.86 -9.00 -11.33
N TYR A 333 2.52 -8.38 -10.37
CA TYR A 333 2.88 -6.97 -10.47
C TYR A 333 4.33 -6.75 -10.08
N LEU A 334 4.88 -5.66 -10.58
CA LEU A 334 6.18 -5.16 -10.21
C LEU A 334 6.02 -3.84 -9.49
N THR A 335 6.82 -3.64 -8.44
CA THR A 335 6.89 -2.41 -7.66
C THR A 335 8.35 -1.93 -7.64
N GLY A 336 8.57 -0.61 -7.61
CA GLY A 336 9.88 0.01 -7.64
C GLY A 336 10.07 1.08 -8.72
N GLY A 337 11.30 1.53 -8.94
CA GLY A 337 11.61 2.70 -9.77
C GLY A 337 11.28 2.53 -11.26
N ASP A 338 10.34 3.34 -11.76
CA ASP A 338 9.94 3.44 -13.18
C ASP A 338 9.51 2.10 -13.82
N VAL A 339 8.88 1.20 -13.04
CA VAL A 339 8.46 -0.13 -13.53
C VAL A 339 7.51 -0.07 -14.73
N ARG A 340 6.66 0.96 -14.80
CA ARG A 340 5.69 1.15 -15.90
C ARG A 340 6.35 1.35 -17.26
N ASN A 341 7.43 2.14 -17.32
CA ASN A 341 8.10 2.47 -18.59
C ASN A 341 9.35 1.62 -18.84
N ASN A 342 9.61 0.62 -17.99
CA ASN A 342 10.77 -0.24 -18.10
C ASN A 342 10.53 -1.38 -19.11
N ASP A 343 11.29 -1.39 -20.21
CA ASP A 343 11.20 -2.41 -21.26
C ASP A 343 11.41 -3.84 -20.74
N THR A 344 12.24 -4.02 -19.70
CA THR A 344 12.47 -5.33 -19.07
C THR A 344 11.21 -5.81 -18.37
N VAL A 345 10.55 -4.92 -17.61
CA VAL A 345 9.29 -5.21 -16.92
C VAL A 345 8.19 -5.55 -17.93
N GLN A 346 8.07 -4.77 -19.00
CA GLN A 346 7.15 -5.05 -20.09
C GLN A 346 7.40 -6.45 -20.66
N ALA A 347 8.64 -6.79 -21.00
CA ALA A 347 8.99 -8.09 -21.55
C ALA A 347 8.69 -9.25 -20.56
N MET A 348 8.95 -9.07 -19.26
CA MET A 348 8.62 -10.07 -18.23
C MET A 348 7.11 -10.33 -18.17
N LEU A 349 6.28 -9.29 -18.10
CA LEU A 349 4.83 -9.43 -18.03
C LEU A 349 4.24 -10.04 -19.32
N HIS A 350 4.79 -9.69 -20.48
CA HIS A 350 4.39 -10.30 -21.76
C HIS A 350 4.90 -11.74 -21.94
N SER A 351 5.72 -12.27 -21.03
CA SER A 351 6.23 -13.64 -21.12
C SER A 351 5.29 -14.70 -20.56
N VAL A 352 4.24 -14.30 -19.82
CA VAL A 352 3.37 -15.23 -19.09
C VAL A 352 2.84 -16.35 -19.98
N ARG A 353 2.97 -17.60 -19.53
CA ARG A 353 2.42 -18.78 -20.22
C ARG A 353 2.05 -19.88 -19.24
N TRP A 354 1.16 -20.79 -19.61
CA TRP A 354 0.85 -21.94 -18.78
C TRP A 354 2.07 -22.86 -18.63
N ALA A 355 2.26 -23.41 -17.42
CA ALA A 355 3.28 -24.41 -17.19
C ALA A 355 2.92 -25.71 -17.91
N GLY A 356 3.93 -26.35 -18.52
CA GLY A 356 3.78 -27.57 -19.34
C GLY A 356 3.71 -28.88 -18.57
#